data_AF-A0A0C2WVG2-F1
#
_entry.id   AF-A0A0C2WVG2-F1
#
_cell.length_a   1.000
_cell.length_b   1.000
_cell.length_c   1.000
_cell.angle_alpha   90.00
_cell.angle_beta   90.00
_cell.angle_gamma   90.00
#
_symmetry.space_group_name_H-M   'P 1'
#
loop_
_entity.id
_entity.type
_entity.pdbx_description
1 polymer ?
#
loop_
_entity_poly.entity_id
_entity_poly.type
_entity_poly.pdbx_seq_one_letter_code
_entity_poly.pdbx_strand_id
1 'polypeptide(L)'
;MEKVQNHALRWITGAFKTTPTSSLHILADVPPVTVSMNRMFRMTAVRVNKAPNNHILKKRLEKIRSEVPTRRGKKGTKRDDGIRRRNPLRERAWNTLKTDEFFDLTHDENNPGSRVVDLFADRITFEHFSHPPKKSKDFDKY
;
A
#
# COMPACT_ATOMS: atom_id res chain seq x y z
N MET A 1 1.83 -6.84 18.25
CA MET A 1 0.58 -6.87 17.48
C MET A 1 -0.40 -7.89 18.03
N GLU A 2 -0.05 -9.17 18.13
CA GLU A 2 -0.99 -10.23 18.56
C GLU A 2 -1.56 -10.03 19.98
N LYS A 3 -0.74 -9.59 20.95
CA LYS A 3 -1.23 -9.26 22.31
C LYS A 3 -2.32 -8.18 22.32
N VAL A 4 -2.19 -7.17 21.47
CA VAL A 4 -3.15 -6.07 21.36
C VAL A 4 -4.44 -6.56 20.70
N GLN A 5 -4.31 -7.38 19.65
CA GLN A 5 -5.47 -8.01 19.01
C GLN A 5 -6.22 -8.91 19.99
N ASN A 6 -5.54 -9.76 20.76
CA ASN A 6 -6.18 -10.64 21.74
C ASN A 6 -6.88 -9.86 22.85
N HIS A 7 -6.32 -8.72 23.26
CA HIS A 7 -6.98 -7.81 24.18
C HIS A 7 -8.27 -7.26 23.58
N ALA A 8 -8.22 -6.70 22.37
CA ALA A 8 -9.39 -6.17 21.67
C ALA A 8 -10.46 -7.25 21.41
N LEU A 9 -10.06 -8.47 21.02
CA LEU A 9 -10.97 -9.59 20.80
C LEU A 9 -11.72 -9.95 22.09
N ARG A 10 -11.04 -9.97 23.23
CA ARG A 10 -11.69 -10.22 24.54
C ARG A 10 -12.67 -9.11 24.90
N TRP A 11 -12.32 -7.86 24.60
CA TRP A 11 -13.22 -6.73 24.81
C TRP A 11 -14.49 -6.83 23.98
N ILE A 12 -14.38 -7.18 22.70
CA ILE A 12 -15.53 -7.30 21.79
C ILE A 12 -16.39 -8.51 22.14
N THR A 13 -15.77 -9.64 22.47
CA THR A 13 -16.47 -10.92 22.69
C THR A 13 -16.92 -11.13 24.14
N GLY A 14 -16.45 -10.32 25.09
CA GLY A 14 -16.69 -10.51 26.52
C GLY A 14 -16.05 -11.78 27.10
N ALA A 15 -15.13 -12.42 26.37
CA ALA A 15 -14.57 -13.71 26.73
C ALA A 15 -13.56 -13.62 27.89
N PHE A 16 -13.50 -14.69 28.70
CA PHE A 16 -12.59 -14.78 29.84
C PHE A 16 -11.10 -14.70 29.47
N LYS A 17 -10.29 -14.34 30.46
CA LYS A 17 -8.82 -14.26 30.30
C LYS A 17 -8.19 -15.62 29.95
N THR A 18 -8.83 -16.72 30.32
CA THR A 18 -8.40 -18.10 30.05
C THR A 18 -8.86 -18.63 28.70
N THR A 19 -9.75 -17.92 28.00
CA THR A 19 -10.24 -18.34 26.70
C THR A 19 -9.08 -18.41 25.69
N PRO A 20 -8.92 -19.54 24.98
CA PRO A 20 -7.86 -19.72 24.01
C PRO A 20 -8.03 -18.74 22.83
N THR A 21 -6.90 -18.23 22.34
CA THR A 21 -6.87 -17.21 21.27
C THR A 21 -7.56 -17.68 20.00
N SER A 22 -7.40 -18.94 19.62
CA SER A 22 -8.03 -19.49 18.41
C SER A 22 -9.56 -19.40 18.48
N SER A 23 -10.15 -19.67 19.64
CA SER A 23 -11.60 -19.55 19.83
C SER A 23 -12.06 -18.10 19.78
N LEU A 24 -11.25 -17.15 20.25
CA LEU A 24 -11.58 -15.72 20.15
C LEU A 24 -11.69 -15.24 18.71
N HIS A 25 -10.79 -15.70 17.84
CA HIS A 25 -10.83 -15.39 16.41
C HIS A 25 -12.08 -15.94 15.74
N ILE A 26 -12.47 -17.16 16.08
CA ILE A 26 -13.67 -17.82 15.53
C ILE A 26 -14.93 -17.11 16.03
N LEU A 27 -15.01 -16.81 17.34
CA LEU A 27 -16.18 -16.18 17.95
C LEU A 27 -16.39 -14.76 17.43
N ALA A 28 -15.32 -13.99 17.29
CA ALA A 28 -15.39 -12.63 16.75
C ALA A 28 -15.53 -12.57 15.22
N ASP A 29 -15.40 -13.70 14.51
CA ASP A 29 -15.24 -13.77 13.06
C ASP A 29 -14.12 -12.85 12.51
N VAL A 30 -13.03 -12.72 13.27
CA VAL A 30 -11.88 -11.87 12.91
C VAL A 30 -10.62 -12.71 12.77
N PRO A 31 -9.99 -12.76 11.58
CA PRO A 31 -8.77 -13.54 11.38
C PRO A 31 -7.56 -12.94 12.14
N PRO A 32 -6.53 -13.75 12.43
CA PRO A 32 -5.27 -13.25 12.99
C PRO A 32 -4.66 -12.14 12.10
N VAL A 33 -4.18 -11.06 12.71
CA VAL A 33 -3.61 -9.90 12.00
C VAL A 33 -2.47 -10.30 11.07
N THR A 34 -1.66 -11.29 11.46
CA THR A 34 -0.57 -11.82 10.64
C THR A 34 -1.08 -12.42 9.33
N VAL A 35 -2.20 -13.14 9.36
CA VAL A 35 -2.84 -13.74 8.19
C VAL A 35 -3.41 -12.66 7.28
N SER A 36 -4.13 -11.69 7.86
CA SER A 36 -4.70 -10.56 7.11
C SER A 36 -3.62 -9.70 6.44
N MET A 37 -2.56 -9.34 7.16
CA MET A 37 -1.40 -8.62 6.61
C MET A 37 -0.73 -9.41 5.49
N ASN A 38 -0.51 -10.71 5.69
CA ASN A 38 0.08 -11.56 4.66
C ASN A 38 -0.79 -11.61 3.40
N ARG A 39 -2.12 -11.68 3.54
CA ARG A 39 -3.04 -11.63 2.41
C ARG A 39 -2.94 -10.30 1.69
N MET A 40 -2.98 -9.19 2.43
CA MET A 40 -2.87 -7.83 1.88
C MET A 40 -1.57 -7.65 1.11
N PHE A 41 -0.41 -7.99 1.71
CA PHE A 41 0.88 -7.93 1.04
C PHE A 41 0.93 -8.80 -0.21
N ARG A 42 0.33 -10.00 -0.18
CA ARG A 42 0.24 -10.87 -1.37
C ARG A 42 -0.55 -10.19 -2.48
N MET A 43 -1.74 -9.67 -2.18
CA MET A 43 -2.58 -8.99 -3.18
C MET A 43 -1.89 -7.74 -3.74
N THR A 44 -1.26 -6.93 -2.88
CA THR A 44 -0.50 -5.76 -3.33
C THR A 44 0.67 -6.18 -4.24
N ALA A 45 1.40 -7.24 -3.89
CA ALA A 45 2.46 -7.76 -4.74
C ALA A 45 1.93 -8.23 -6.12
N VAL A 46 0.80 -8.94 -6.16
CA VAL A 46 0.16 -9.34 -7.43
C VAL A 46 -0.20 -8.11 -8.26
N ARG A 47 -0.88 -7.12 -7.67
CA ARG A 47 -1.28 -5.89 -8.37
C ARG A 47 -0.08 -5.14 -8.93
N VAL A 48 0.97 -4.97 -8.13
CA VAL A 48 2.19 -4.30 -8.58
C VAL A 48 2.89 -5.09 -9.68
N ASN A 49 2.88 -6.42 -9.63
CA ASN A 49 3.50 -7.25 -10.68
C ASN A 49 2.73 -7.20 -12.00
N LYS A 50 1.39 -7.25 -11.93
CA LYS A 50 0.51 -7.15 -13.11
C LYS A 50 0.50 -5.74 -13.72
N ALA A 51 0.73 -4.69 -12.93
CA ALA A 51 0.79 -3.31 -13.42
C ALA A 51 1.74 -3.12 -14.62
N PRO A 52 1.49 -2.16 -15.52
CA PRO A 52 2.39 -1.90 -16.66
C PRO A 52 3.80 -1.53 -16.19
N ASN A 53 4.83 -1.85 -16.99
CA ASN A 53 6.23 -1.62 -16.62
C ASN A 53 6.57 -0.15 -16.34
N ASN A 54 5.80 0.78 -16.93
CA ASN A 54 5.96 2.21 -16.68
C ASN A 54 5.31 2.72 -15.39
N HIS A 55 4.64 1.86 -14.62
CA HIS A 55 3.95 2.24 -13.39
C HIS A 55 4.91 2.79 -12.33
N ILE A 56 4.53 3.90 -11.68
CA ILE A 56 5.37 4.62 -10.70
C ILE A 56 5.86 3.70 -9.59
N LEU A 57 4.97 2.81 -9.10
CA LEU A 57 5.32 1.85 -8.05
C LEU A 57 6.42 0.88 -8.49
N LYS A 58 6.40 0.37 -9.74
CA LYS A 58 7.45 -0.53 -10.25
C LYS A 58 8.80 0.20 -10.30
N LYS A 59 8.85 1.39 -10.90
CA LYS A 59 10.06 2.22 -10.96
C LYS A 59 10.62 2.54 -9.56
N ARG A 60 9.73 2.89 -8.61
CA ARG A 60 10.12 3.17 -7.22
C ARG A 60 10.67 1.93 -6.52
N LEU A 61 10.04 0.77 -6.72
CA LEU A 61 10.51 -0.51 -6.18
C LEU A 61 11.85 -0.94 -6.76
N GLU A 62 12.09 -0.73 -8.05
CA GLU A 62 13.38 -0.98 -8.70
C GLU A 62 14.49 -0.11 -8.11
N LYS A 63 14.22 1.18 -7.91
CA LYS A 63 15.13 2.09 -7.23
C LYS A 63 15.45 1.66 -5.80
N ILE A 64 14.43 1.29 -5.02
CA ILE A 64 14.64 0.76 -3.66
C ILE A 64 15.45 -0.55 -3.72
N ARG A 65 15.22 -1.41 -4.71
CA ARG A 65 15.94 -2.67 -4.88
C ARG A 65 17.42 -2.46 -5.25
N SER A 66 17.74 -1.43 -6.03
CA SER A 66 19.13 -1.10 -6.39
C SER A 66 19.87 -0.40 -5.26
N GLU A 67 19.18 0.43 -4.46
CA GLU A 67 19.75 1.14 -3.31
C GLU A 67 20.06 0.21 -2.13
N VAL A 68 19.29 -0.86 -1.95
CA VAL A 68 19.58 -1.86 -0.92
C VAL A 68 20.79 -2.67 -1.38
N PRO A 69 21.95 -2.61 -0.69
CA PRO A 69 23.08 -3.45 -1.03
C PRO A 69 22.60 -4.89 -1.02
N THR A 70 22.70 -5.57 -2.16
CA THR A 70 22.51 -7.01 -2.20
C THR A 70 23.60 -7.57 -1.29
N ARG A 71 23.25 -7.85 -0.03
CA ARG A 71 24.03 -8.73 0.82
C ARG A 71 24.03 -10.07 0.09
N ARG A 72 24.97 -10.24 -0.86
CA ARG A 72 25.45 -11.53 -1.32
C ARG A 72 26.00 -12.15 -0.05
N GLY A 73 25.14 -12.87 0.67
CA GLY A 73 25.57 -13.57 1.86
C GLY A 73 26.71 -14.49 1.43
N LYS A 74 27.90 -14.31 2.02
CA LYS A 74 28.72 -15.49 2.30
C LYS A 74 27.77 -16.54 2.86
N LYS A 75 27.83 -17.78 2.37
CA LYS A 75 27.04 -18.92 2.86
C LYS A 75 27.28 -19.08 4.36
N GLY A 76 26.62 -18.27 5.16
CA GLY A 76 26.65 -18.31 6.61
C GLY A 76 25.84 -19.52 7.00
N THR A 77 26.45 -20.40 7.76
CA THR A 77 25.81 -21.52 8.44
C THR A 77 24.44 -21.11 8.95
N LYS A 78 23.41 -21.85 8.53
CA LYS A 78 22.00 -21.64 8.87
C LYS A 78 21.84 -21.47 10.38
N ARG A 79 21.81 -20.23 10.85
CA ARG A 79 21.15 -19.88 12.10
C ARG A 79 19.82 -19.29 11.66
N ASP A 80 18.75 -20.04 11.93
CA ASP A 80 17.37 -19.63 11.70
C ASP A 80 17.05 -18.46 12.66
N ASP A 81 17.60 -17.29 12.37
CA ASP A 81 17.27 -16.07 13.08
C ASP A 81 15.89 -15.62 12.61
N GLY A 82 14.91 -16.07 13.40
CA GLY A 82 13.49 -15.89 13.16
C GLY A 82 13.12 -14.50 12.69
N ILE A 83 12.28 -14.49 11.65
CA ILE A 83 11.24 -13.49 11.37
C ILE A 83 11.74 -12.07 10.96
N ARG A 84 12.97 -11.65 11.28
CA ARG A 84 13.36 -10.22 11.26
C ARG A 84 13.86 -9.63 9.93
N ARG A 85 13.89 -10.37 8.82
CA ARG A 85 14.41 -9.86 7.52
C ARG A 85 13.54 -10.18 6.30
N ARG A 86 12.37 -10.78 6.50
CA ARG A 86 11.51 -11.21 5.39
C ARG A 86 10.55 -10.09 5.04
N ASN A 87 10.95 -9.20 4.12
CA ASN A 87 9.98 -8.29 3.51
C ASN A 87 9.02 -9.17 2.66
N PRO A 88 7.74 -9.29 3.03
CA PRO A 88 6.81 -10.17 2.34
C PRO A 88 6.60 -9.75 0.88
N LEU A 89 6.81 -8.46 0.53
CA LEU A 89 6.78 -7.98 -0.85
C LEU A 89 8.01 -8.43 -1.66
N ARG A 90 9.16 -8.62 -1.00
CA ARG A 90 10.42 -9.01 -1.66
C ARG A 90 10.51 -10.51 -1.92
N GLU A 91 10.05 -11.34 -0.99
CA GLU A 91 10.13 -12.80 -1.11
C GLU A 91 8.99 -13.41 -1.94
N ARG A 92 7.79 -12.81 -1.93
CA ARG A 92 6.61 -13.40 -2.59
C ARG A 92 6.45 -13.08 -4.07
N ALA A 93 7.35 -12.31 -4.68
CA ALA A 93 7.33 -12.03 -6.12
C ALA A 93 7.35 -13.28 -7.01
N TRP A 94 7.82 -14.42 -6.50
CA TRP A 94 7.84 -15.69 -7.23
C TRP A 94 6.50 -16.45 -7.18
N ASN A 95 5.71 -16.28 -6.11
CA ASN A 95 4.42 -16.96 -5.94
C ASN A 95 3.25 -16.20 -6.56
N THR A 96 3.44 -14.94 -6.96
CA THR A 96 2.43 -14.12 -7.63
C THR A 96 2.19 -14.52 -9.09
N LEU A 97 3.05 -15.33 -9.69
CA LEU A 97 2.86 -15.85 -11.05
C LEU A 97 1.82 -16.98 -11.15
N LYS A 98 1.37 -17.53 -10.01
CA LYS A 98 0.39 -18.65 -9.93
C LYS A 98 -1.00 -18.21 -9.48
N THR A 99 -1.31 -16.91 -9.45
CA THR A 99 -2.64 -16.45 -9.02
C THR A 99 -3.55 -16.22 -10.22
N ASP A 100 -4.62 -17.02 -10.30
CA ASP A 100 -5.70 -16.90 -11.30
C ASP A 100 -6.60 -15.67 -11.06
N GLU A 101 -6.38 -14.93 -9.97
CA GLU A 101 -7.11 -13.70 -9.67
C GLU A 101 -6.86 -12.66 -10.78
N PHE A 102 -7.88 -12.41 -11.60
CA PHE A 102 -7.86 -11.33 -12.58
C PHE A 102 -7.97 -9.99 -11.86
N PHE A 103 -7.06 -9.07 -12.18
CA PHE A 103 -7.08 -7.70 -11.68
C PHE A 103 -7.06 -6.80 -12.90
N ASP A 104 -8.16 -6.08 -13.12
CA ASP A 104 -8.19 -5.01 -14.11
C ASP A 104 -7.14 -3.97 -13.76
N LEU A 105 -6.28 -3.69 -14.74
CA LEU A 105 -5.14 -2.78 -14.58
C LEU A 105 -5.60 -1.34 -14.39
N THR A 106 -6.76 -1.02 -14.92
CA THR A 106 -7.44 0.28 -14.86
C THR A 106 -8.93 0.02 -14.72
N HIS A 107 -9.58 0.74 -13.80
CA HIS A 107 -11.05 0.83 -13.79
C HIS A 107 -11.49 1.59 -15.05
N ASP A 108 -12.67 1.31 -15.61
CA ASP A 108 -13.12 1.91 -16.87
C ASP A 108 -13.10 3.45 -16.84
N GLU A 109 -13.44 4.04 -15.70
CA GLU A 109 -13.41 5.49 -15.45
C GLU A 109 -12.00 6.09 -15.34
N ASN A 110 -10.98 5.26 -15.08
CA ASN A 110 -9.61 5.66 -14.78
C ASN A 110 -8.65 5.36 -15.94
N ASN A 111 -9.19 5.27 -17.16
CA ASN A 111 -8.40 5.04 -18.35
C ASN A 111 -7.50 6.28 -18.63
N PRO A 112 -6.19 6.11 -18.81
CA PRO A 112 -5.31 7.21 -19.14
C PRO A 112 -5.73 7.81 -20.49
N GLY A 113 -6.34 8.99 -20.47
CA GLY A 113 -6.94 9.65 -21.64
C GLY A 113 -8.37 10.12 -21.41
N SER A 114 -9.14 9.44 -20.56
CA SER A 114 -10.43 9.91 -20.05
C SER A 114 -10.20 10.86 -18.88
N ARG A 115 -9.70 12.06 -19.17
CA ARG A 115 -9.57 13.13 -18.16
C ARG A 115 -10.96 13.60 -17.72
N VAL A 116 -11.08 14.02 -16.47
CA VAL A 116 -12.17 14.89 -16.02
C VAL A 116 -12.14 16.13 -16.91
N VAL A 117 -13.15 16.27 -17.78
CA VAL A 117 -13.32 17.45 -18.61
C VAL A 117 -14.07 18.46 -17.75
N ASP A 118 -13.46 19.62 -17.50
CA ASP A 118 -14.15 20.71 -16.81
C ASP A 118 -15.27 21.23 -17.72
N LEU A 119 -16.51 20.90 -17.38
CA LEU A 119 -17.71 21.32 -18.12
C LEU A 119 -17.93 22.84 -18.07
N PHE A 120 -17.19 23.55 -17.22
CA PHE A 120 -17.30 24.98 -17.03
C PHE A 120 -15.97 25.70 -17.26
N ALA A 121 -15.10 25.15 -18.12
CA ALA A 121 -13.84 25.78 -18.51
C ALA A 121 -14.03 27.26 -18.92
N ASP A 122 -15.16 27.57 -19.58
CA ASP A 122 -15.52 28.91 -20.06
C ASP A 122 -15.88 29.90 -18.93
N ARG A 123 -16.08 29.43 -17.70
CA ARG A 123 -16.42 30.28 -16.54
C ARG A 123 -15.20 30.81 -15.81
N ILE A 124 -14.01 30.31 -16.11
CA ILE A 124 -12.77 30.74 -15.48
C ILE A 124 -12.06 31.71 -16.43
N THR A 125 -12.23 33.00 -16.20
CA THR A 125 -11.47 34.03 -16.92
C THR A 125 -10.11 34.21 -16.26
N PHE A 126 -9.07 33.81 -16.97
CA PHE A 126 -7.69 33.94 -16.51
C PHE A 126 -7.10 35.29 -16.90
N GLU A 127 -7.65 36.37 -16.35
CA GLU A 127 -7.25 37.72 -16.76
C GLU A 127 -5.97 38.21 -16.07
N HIS A 128 -5.55 37.58 -14.96
CA HIS A 128 -4.43 38.07 -14.13
C HIS A 128 -3.53 36.95 -13.58
N PHE A 129 -2.79 36.27 -14.46
CA PHE A 129 -1.74 35.32 -14.04
C PHE A 129 -0.41 35.98 -13.64
N SER A 130 -0.22 37.26 -13.97
CA SER A 130 0.94 38.01 -13.53
C SER A 130 0.74 38.48 -12.09
N HIS A 131 1.62 38.05 -11.18
CA HIS A 131 1.68 38.67 -9.86
C HIS A 131 1.92 40.16 -10.03
N PRO A 132 1.08 41.04 -9.45
CA PRO A 132 1.30 42.47 -9.56
C PRO A 132 2.67 42.80 -8.95
N PRO A 133 3.45 43.71 -9.57
CA PRO A 133 4.77 44.04 -9.08
C PRO A 133 4.66 44.56 -7.64
N LYS A 134 5.66 44.25 -6.80
CA LYS A 134 5.67 44.59 -5.36
C LYS A 134 5.43 46.09 -5.02
N LYS A 135 5.53 46.96 -6.02
CA LYS A 135 5.29 48.42 -5.91
C LYS A 135 3.96 48.87 -6.53
N SER A 136 3.08 47.95 -6.92
CA SER A 136 1.77 48.32 -7.46
C SER A 136 0.87 48.82 -6.34
N LYS A 137 -0.03 49.74 -6.70
CA LYS A 137 -1.05 50.30 -5.81
C LYS A 137 -2.13 49.27 -5.43
N ASP A 138 -2.06 48.06 -5.97
CA ASP A 138 -3.02 46.98 -5.69
C ASP A 138 -2.86 46.46 -4.25
N PHE A 139 -1.68 46.64 -3.66
CA PHE A 139 -1.38 46.28 -2.28
C PHE A 139 -1.80 47.35 -1.25
N ASP A 140 -2.19 48.56 -1.67
CA ASP A 140 -2.54 49.68 -0.77
C ASP A 140 -4.03 49.66 -0.33
N LYS A 141 -4.81 48.66 -0.76
CA LYS A 141 -6.27 48.60 -0.53
C LYS A 141 -6.75 47.65 0.56
N TYR A 142 -5.86 47.14 1.42
CA TYR A 142 -6.23 46.33 2.59
C TYR A 142 -5.57 46.85 3.87
#